data_AF-A0A8W8P5E6-F1
#
_entry.id   AF-A0A8W8P5E6-F1
#
_cell.length_a   1.000
_cell.length_b   1.000
_cell.length_c   1.000
_cell.angle_alpha   90.00
_cell.angle_beta   90.00
_cell.angle_gamma   90.00
#
_symmetry.space_group_name_H-M   'P 1'
#
loop_
_entity.id
_entity.type
_entity.pdbx_description
1 polymer ?
#
loop_
_entity_poly.entity_id
_entity_poly.type
_entity_poly.pdbx_seq_one_letter_code
_entity_poly.pdbx_strand_id
1 'polypeptide(L)' 'LRTAKGKNDGSVHDKRYFTCRQDHGLLVRPSKITVRGINGAKLITDYYGSKESSPMEDK' A
#
# COMPACT_ATOMS: atom_id res chain seq x y z
N LEU A 1 10.12 6.53 -2.54
CA LEU A 1 10.43 7.29 -3.77
C LEU A 1 11.92 7.57 -3.83
N ARG A 2 12.51 7.68 -5.03
CA ARG A 2 13.95 7.97 -5.16
C ARG A 2 14.30 9.40 -4.73
N THR A 3 13.39 10.34 -4.92
CA THR A 3 13.48 11.73 -4.47
C THR A 3 12.47 12.03 -3.35
N ALA A 4 12.69 13.11 -2.61
CA ALA A 4 11.85 13.56 -1.50
C ALA A 4 10.52 14.18 -2.01
N LYS A 5 9.64 13.31 -2.51
CA LYS A 5 8.29 13.65 -3.03
C LYS A 5 7.18 12.83 -2.36
N GLY A 6 7.53 12.11 -1.30
CA GLY A 6 6.64 11.32 -0.48
C GLY A 6 5.94 12.19 0.56
N LYS A 7 5.40 11.54 1.57
CA LYS A 7 4.63 12.17 2.66
C LYS A 7 5.01 11.65 4.05
N ASN A 8 5.86 10.64 4.13
CA ASN A 8 6.25 10.00 5.38
C ASN A 8 7.63 9.35 5.24
N ASP A 9 8.16 8.86 6.35
CA ASP A 9 9.40 8.08 6.46
C ASP A 9 9.12 6.56 6.52
N GLY A 10 7.87 6.16 6.31
CA GLY A 10 7.37 4.79 6.49
C GLY A 10 6.59 4.55 7.79
N SER A 11 6.38 5.59 8.61
CA SER A 11 5.42 5.57 9.73
C SER A 11 4.26 6.56 9.54
N VAL A 12 3.07 6.22 10.06
CA VAL A 12 1.88 7.09 10.10
C VAL A 12 1.11 6.79 11.39
N HIS A 13 0.77 7.82 12.19
CA HIS A 13 0.08 7.70 13.48
C HIS A 13 0.66 6.59 14.38
N ASP A 14 1.97 6.68 14.67
CA ASP A 14 2.73 5.74 15.50
C ASP A 14 2.85 4.30 15.00
N LYS A 15 2.25 3.96 13.84
CA LYS A 15 2.39 2.65 13.20
C LYS A 15 3.45 2.67 12.11
N ARG A 16 4.41 1.75 12.17
CA ARG A 16 5.45 1.56 11.15
C ARG A 16 5.03 0.52 10.11
N TYR A 17 5.09 0.90 8.83
CA TYR A 17 4.78 0.05 7.68
C TYR A 17 6.04 -0.35 6.91
N PHE A 18 6.99 0.58 6.79
CA PHE A 18 8.29 0.38 6.16
C PHE A 18 9.31 1.39 6.70
N THR A 19 10.54 1.35 6.22
CA THR A 19 11.61 2.29 6.60
C THR A 19 12.21 2.95 5.37
N CYS A 20 12.27 4.28 5.39
CA CYS A 20 12.97 5.08 4.38
C CYS A 20 13.38 6.44 4.97
N ARG A 21 14.03 7.28 4.16
CA ARG A 21 14.35 8.68 4.54
C ARG A 21 13.08 9.52 4.65
N GLN A 22 13.13 10.61 5.41
CA GLN A 22 12.02 11.57 5.54
C GLN A 22 11.55 12.06 4.17
N ASP A 23 10.23 12.12 3.97
CA ASP A 23 9.59 12.50 2.70
C ASP A 23 9.91 11.60 1.50
N HIS A 24 10.38 10.36 1.72
CA HIS A 24 10.52 9.37 0.65
C HIS A 24 9.40 8.34 0.63
N GLY A 25 8.67 8.13 1.72
CA GLY A 25 7.60 7.15 1.85
C GLY A 25 6.27 7.66 1.30
N LEU A 26 5.50 6.78 0.66
CA LEU A 26 4.17 7.11 0.14
C LEU A 26 3.24 5.92 0.30
N LEU A 27 2.13 6.14 1.00
CA LEU A 27 1.03 5.19 1.15
C LEU A 27 -0.15 5.67 0.30
N VAL A 28 -0.69 4.80 -0.54
CA VAL A 28 -1.81 5.09 -1.43
C VAL A 28 -2.74 3.90 -1.52
N ARG A 29 -4.02 4.16 -1.84
CA ARG A 29 -4.98 3.08 -2.11
C ARG A 29 -4.58 2.30 -3.37
N PRO A 30 -4.83 0.98 -3.44
CA PRO A 30 -4.52 0.17 -4.63
C PRO A 30 -5.10 0.73 -5.93
N SER A 31 -6.28 1.33 -5.89
CA SER A 31 -6.92 1.95 -7.07
C SER A 31 -6.14 3.13 -7.67
N LYS A 32 -5.19 3.71 -6.93
CA LYS A 32 -4.35 4.84 -7.35
C LYS A 32 -3.01 4.41 -7.97
N ILE A 33 -2.75 3.10 -8.07
CA ILE A 33 -1.52 2.57 -8.68
C ILE A 33 -1.84 1.68 -9.88
N THR A 34 -0.87 1.56 -10.77
CA THR A 34 -0.90 0.64 -11.90
C THR A 34 0.42 -0.12 -11.94
N VAL A 35 0.35 -1.44 -12.04
CA VAL A 35 1.52 -2.33 -12.11
C VAL A 35 1.49 -3.02 -13.47
N ARG A 36 2.48 -2.74 -14.32
CA ARG A 36 2.56 -3.30 -15.70
C ARG A 36 1.25 -3.12 -16.50
N GLY A 37 0.58 -1.98 -16.37
CA GLY A 37 -0.69 -1.69 -17.05
C GLY A 37 -1.95 -2.21 -16.34
N ILE A 38 -1.83 -2.95 -15.24
CA ILE A 38 -2.97 -3.48 -14.48
C ILE A 38 -3.25 -2.58 -13.27
N ASN A 39 -4.52 -2.18 -13.09
CA ASN A 39 -4.93 -1.40 -11.91
C ASN A 39 -4.70 -2.21 -10.63
N GLY A 40 -4.10 -1.59 -9.60
CA GLY A 40 -3.77 -2.27 -8.35
C GLY A 40 -4.98 -2.81 -7.59
N ALA A 41 -6.16 -2.19 -7.72
CA ALA A 41 -7.38 -2.72 -7.14
C ALA A 41 -7.75 -4.08 -7.75
N LYS A 42 -7.60 -4.25 -9.08
CA LYS A 42 -7.87 -5.52 -9.75
C LYS A 42 -6.93 -6.63 -9.26
N LEU A 43 -5.64 -6.33 -9.10
CA LEU A 43 -4.66 -7.31 -8.61
C LEU A 43 -4.99 -7.80 -7.19
N ILE A 44 -5.41 -6.89 -6.32
CA ILE A 44 -5.81 -7.20 -4.95
C ILE A 44 -7.14 -7.97 -4.96
N THR A 45 -8.15 -7.55 -5.73
CA THR A 45 -9.43 -8.26 -5.83
C THR A 45 -9.27 -9.66 -6.41
N ASP A 46 -8.44 -9.87 -7.44
CA ASP A 46 -8.23 -11.20 -8.01
C ASP A 46 -7.49 -12.12 -6.99
N TYR A 47 -6.59 -11.56 -6.18
CA TYR A 47 -5.85 -12.29 -5.14
C TYR A 47 -6.68 -12.60 -3.89
N TYR A 48 -7.45 -11.64 -3.38
CA TYR A 48 -8.30 -11.83 -2.20
C TYR A 48 -9.68 -12.41 -2.53
N GLY A 49 -10.19 -12.21 -3.74
CA GLY A 49 -11.41 -12.83 -4.26
C GLY A 49 -11.23 -14.30 -4.63
N SER A 50 -10.00 -14.74 -4.92
CA SER A 50 -9.65 -16.18 -4.94
C SER A 50 -9.41 -16.78 -3.54
N LYS A 51 -9.40 -15.93 -2.50
CA LYS A 51 -9.28 -16.29 -1.08
C LYS A 51 -10.56 -15.91 -0.32
N GLU A 52 -11.72 -16.34 -0.82
CA GLU A 52 -12.96 -16.25 -0.05
C GLU A 52 -12.96 -17.31 1.07
N SER A 53 -12.23 -17.03 2.15
CA SER A 53 -12.47 -17.49 3.53
C SER A 53 -11.27 -17.15 4.42
N SER A 54 -11.13 -15.91 4.86
CA SER A 54 -10.48 -15.59 6.15
C SER A 54 -10.78 -14.13 6.49
N PRO A 55 -11.71 -13.85 7.43
CA PRO A 55 -11.94 -12.50 7.89
C PRO A 55 -10.66 -12.02 8.59
N MET A 56 -10.01 -11.00 8.03
CA MET A 56 -8.98 -10.27 8.76
C MET A 56 -9.74 -9.41 9.78
N GLU A 57 -9.82 -9.91 11.02
CA GLU A 57 -10.41 -9.23 12.17
C GLU A 57 -9.88 -7.80 12.27
N ASP A 58 -10.81 -6.84 12.37
CA ASP A 58 -10.54 -5.58 13.05
C ASP A 58 -10.08 -5.92 14.47
N LYS A 59 -8.79 -5.68 14.74
CA LYS A 59 -8.21 -5.58 16.08
C LYS A 59 -7.40 -4.30 16.19
#